data_AF-R1G3A0-F1
#
_entry.id   AF-R1G3A0-F1
#
_cell.length_a   1.000
_cell.length_b   1.000
_cell.length_c   1.000
_cell.angle_alpha   90.00
_cell.angle_beta   90.00
_cell.angle_gamma   90.00
#
_symmetry.space_group_name_H-M   'P 1'
#
loop_
_entity.id
_entity.type
_entity.pdbx_description
1 polymer ?
#
loop_
_entity_poly.entity_id
_entity_poly.type
_entity_poly.pdbx_seq_one_letter_code
_entity_poly.pdbx_strand_id
1 'polypeptide(L)'
;MEEIRSLLTAYVTEDEPPIGLSGEAVLSAARLARRRHLLTGAVALAVVVLAMGLAVVVLPHRGGVANAPCPTASDTRAALVDRLSCVVGRAVRSLLPPDAQITRLTIPGEKPPEDPFHLIADPAGDEPRDALFHMGVRVTDARGSGSVYVLMVPSRNSGGPPCEEPEEILCRTEPTPQGLLWLSTLQSGDILTHRVALATPEAVVQFWSNDSGVLEQAGVPLPKQRTEPTLTLAEVRQLALTPGLDF
;
A
#
# COMPACT_ATOMS: atom_id res chain seq x y z
N MET A 1 -6.40 31.33 21.44
CA MET A 1 -6.69 31.14 20.00
C MET A 1 -8.11 30.59 19.83
N GLU A 2 -9.11 31.28 20.39
CA GLU A 2 -10.52 30.86 20.34
C GLU A 2 -11.48 32.05 20.16
N GLU A 3 -11.04 33.28 20.45
CA GLU A 3 -11.82 34.51 20.24
C GLU A 3 -11.93 34.99 18.77
N ILE A 4 -11.07 34.52 17.87
CA ILE A 4 -11.13 34.93 16.44
C ILE A 4 -12.23 34.18 15.68
N ARG A 5 -12.57 32.96 16.11
CA ARG A 5 -13.63 32.16 15.49
C ARG A 5 -15.03 32.65 15.86
N SER A 6 -15.24 33.20 17.06
CA SER A 6 -16.55 33.72 17.47
C SER A 6 -16.87 35.10 16.86
N LEU A 7 -15.85 35.91 16.54
CA LEU A 7 -16.02 37.20 15.87
C LEU A 7 -16.35 37.09 14.38
N LEU A 8 -16.04 35.98 13.71
CA LEU A 8 -16.33 35.77 12.28
C LEU A 8 -17.71 35.17 12.00
N THR A 9 -18.39 34.59 12.99
CA THR A 9 -19.73 34.01 12.83
C THR A 9 -20.88 34.99 13.05
N ALA A 10 -20.60 36.24 13.47
CA ALA A 10 -21.65 37.22 13.83
C ALA A 10 -21.95 38.28 12.76
N TYR A 11 -21.29 38.26 11.59
CA TYR A 11 -21.44 39.32 10.57
C TYR A 11 -21.89 38.81 9.20
N VAL A 12 -22.87 37.90 9.20
CA VAL A 12 -23.71 37.64 8.03
C VAL A 12 -25.16 37.74 8.47
N THR A 13 -25.61 38.97 8.70
CA THR A 13 -27.02 39.32 8.55
C THR A 13 -27.17 39.97 7.19
N GLU A 14 -28.08 39.41 6.41
CA GLU A 14 -28.50 39.90 5.10
C GLU A 14 -28.92 41.38 5.21
N ASP A 15 -28.61 42.16 4.16
CA ASP A 15 -29.04 43.55 3.90
C ASP A 15 -28.10 44.75 4.16
N GLU A 16 -26.77 44.61 4.06
CA GLU A 16 -25.96 45.80 3.72
C GLU A 16 -24.67 45.50 2.92
N PRO A 17 -24.42 46.17 1.78
CA PRO A 17 -23.17 45.99 1.03
C PRO A 17 -22.01 46.72 1.72
N PRO A 18 -20.80 46.13 1.78
CA PRO A 18 -19.63 46.79 2.35
C PRO A 18 -19.28 48.08 1.58
N ILE A 19 -18.97 49.12 2.36
CA ILE A 19 -18.60 50.45 1.89
C ILE A 19 -17.42 50.35 0.91
N GLY A 20 -17.62 50.87 -0.31
CA GLY A 20 -16.52 51.23 -1.21
C GLY A 20 -16.48 50.64 -2.63
N LEU A 21 -17.55 50.03 -3.15
CA LEU A 21 -17.59 49.58 -4.55
C LEU A 21 -18.82 50.14 -5.27
N SER A 22 -18.60 51.02 -6.24
CA SER A 22 -19.68 51.61 -7.04
C SER A 22 -20.39 50.53 -7.88
N GLY A 23 -21.73 50.61 -7.98
CA GLY A 23 -22.55 49.62 -8.68
C GLY A 23 -22.20 49.40 -10.16
N GLU A 24 -21.52 50.36 -10.79
CA GLU A 24 -21.01 50.22 -12.16
C GLU A 24 -19.80 49.28 -12.26
N ALA A 25 -18.98 49.14 -11.20
CA ALA A 25 -17.87 48.20 -11.14
C ALA A 25 -18.35 46.75 -11.08
N VAL A 26 -19.48 46.50 -10.40
CA VAL A 26 -20.07 45.16 -10.28
C VAL A 26 -20.72 44.72 -11.59
N LEU A 27 -21.40 45.62 -12.30
CA LEU A 27 -22.04 45.31 -13.59
C LEU A 27 -21.04 45.15 -14.75
N SER A 28 -19.91 45.86 -14.72
CA SER A 28 -18.82 45.68 -15.68
C SER A 28 -18.04 44.38 -15.44
N ALA A 29 -17.80 43.99 -14.18
CA ALA A 29 -17.21 42.70 -13.82
C ALA A 29 -18.10 41.51 -14.23
N ALA A 30 -19.43 41.62 -14.07
CA ALA A 30 -20.37 40.58 -14.48
C ALA A 30 -20.44 40.36 -16.01
N ARG A 31 -20.29 41.44 -16.81
CA ARG A 31 -20.24 41.32 -18.28
C ARG A 31 -18.94 40.69 -18.78
N LEU A 32 -17.83 40.92 -18.09
CA LEU A 32 -16.51 40.33 -18.41
C LEU A 32 -16.45 38.84 -18.07
N ALA A 33 -17.12 38.42 -16.99
CA ALA A 33 -17.26 37.00 -16.63
C ALA A 33 -18.07 36.21 -17.69
N ARG A 34 -19.17 36.79 -18.20
CA ARG A 34 -20.03 36.13 -19.20
C ARG A 34 -19.35 35.89 -20.54
N ARG A 35 -18.44 36.77 -20.97
CA ARG A 35 -17.66 36.58 -22.21
C ARG A 35 -16.54 35.54 -22.06
N ARG A 36 -15.95 35.37 -20.87
CA ARG A 36 -14.95 34.32 -20.63
C ARG A 36 -15.53 32.91 -20.64
N HIS A 37 -16.80 32.73 -20.26
CA HIS A 37 -17.46 31.42 -20.28
C HIS A 37 -17.88 30.93 -21.68
N LEU A 38 -17.93 31.79 -22.69
CA LEU A 38 -18.21 31.36 -24.07
C LEU A 38 -16.95 30.89 -24.82
N LEU A 39 -15.76 31.27 -24.37
CA LEU A 39 -14.49 30.83 -24.97
C LEU A 39 -13.89 29.58 -24.30
N THR A 40 -14.34 29.22 -23.09
CA THR A 40 -13.94 27.98 -22.41
C THR A 40 -14.76 26.75 -22.82
N GLY A 41 -15.89 26.93 -23.51
CA GLY A 41 -16.74 25.84 -24.00
C GLY A 41 -16.12 25.02 -25.14
N ALA A 42 -15.25 25.63 -25.96
CA ALA A 42 -14.61 24.94 -27.08
C ALA A 42 -13.32 24.19 -26.70
N VAL A 43 -12.62 24.60 -25.63
CA VAL A 43 -11.38 23.96 -25.18
C VAL A 43 -11.66 22.71 -24.33
N ALA A 44 -12.79 22.67 -23.62
CA ALA A 44 -13.18 21.52 -22.80
C ALA A 44 -13.45 20.25 -23.64
N LEU A 45 -13.89 20.38 -24.89
CA LEU A 45 -14.24 19.24 -25.74
C LEU A 45 -13.01 18.63 -26.46
N ALA A 46 -11.95 19.42 -26.68
CA ALA A 46 -10.71 18.92 -27.27
C ALA A 46 -9.84 18.11 -26.28
N VAL A 47 -9.89 18.43 -24.98
CA VAL A 47 -9.13 17.70 -23.94
C VAL A 47 -9.75 16.34 -23.64
N VAL A 48 -11.08 16.20 -23.70
CA VAL A 48 -11.75 14.92 -23.45
C VAL A 48 -11.48 13.91 -24.59
N VAL A 49 -11.37 14.37 -25.83
CA VAL A 49 -11.04 13.49 -26.97
C VAL A 49 -9.54 13.12 -26.99
N LEU A 50 -8.64 14.02 -26.57
CA LEU A 50 -7.22 13.67 -26.44
C LEU A 50 -6.95 12.74 -25.24
N ALA A 51 -7.72 12.88 -24.14
CA ALA A 51 -7.64 11.99 -22.98
C ALA A 51 -8.22 10.59 -23.25
N MET A 52 -9.20 10.46 -24.15
CA MET A 52 -9.67 9.14 -24.61
C MET A 52 -8.82 8.54 -25.75
N GLY A 53 -8.06 9.35 -26.49
CA GLY A 53 -7.14 8.87 -27.54
C GLY A 53 -5.78 8.36 -27.03
N LEU A 54 -5.34 8.79 -25.84
CA LEU A 54 -4.06 8.39 -25.23
C LEU A 54 -4.18 7.25 -24.21
N ALA A 55 -5.39 6.77 -23.93
CA ALA A 55 -5.62 5.56 -23.11
C ALA A 55 -5.26 4.24 -23.84
N VAL A 56 -4.61 4.32 -25.01
CA VAL A 56 -4.20 3.17 -25.84
C VAL A 56 -2.67 3.08 -25.93
N VAL A 57 -1.91 3.46 -24.90
CA VAL A 57 -0.46 3.23 -24.78
C VAL A 57 -0.16 3.28 -23.27
N VAL A 58 0.05 2.23 -22.48
CA VAL A 58 0.66 0.92 -22.64
C VAL A 58 -0.09 -0.01 -21.69
N LEU A 59 -0.85 -0.99 -22.19
CA LEU A 59 -1.11 -2.19 -21.39
C LEU A 59 0.26 -2.85 -21.22
N PRO A 60 0.84 -2.93 -20.00
CA PRO A 60 1.99 -3.80 -19.81
C PRO A 60 1.51 -5.17 -20.26
N HIS A 61 2.20 -5.70 -21.26
CA HIS A 61 1.92 -7.01 -21.80
C HIS A 61 1.75 -7.96 -20.61
N ARG A 62 0.58 -8.59 -20.53
CA ARG A 62 0.38 -9.81 -19.74
C ARG A 62 1.28 -10.88 -20.37
N GLY A 63 2.57 -10.84 -20.04
CA GLY A 63 3.42 -12.01 -20.14
C GLY A 63 2.79 -13.07 -19.24
N GLY A 64 2.60 -14.28 -19.76
CA GLY A 64 2.06 -15.40 -19.00
C GLY A 64 2.98 -15.80 -17.85
N VAL A 65 2.98 -15.06 -16.74
CA VAL A 65 3.72 -15.39 -15.51
C VAL A 65 3.03 -16.54 -14.74
N ALA A 66 1.86 -16.99 -15.20
CA ALA A 66 1.03 -17.92 -14.44
C ALA A 66 1.55 -19.38 -14.36
N ASN A 67 2.45 -19.83 -15.25
CA ASN A 67 2.76 -21.28 -15.33
C ASN A 67 4.24 -21.70 -15.29
N ALA A 68 5.22 -20.81 -15.40
CA ALA A 68 6.63 -21.22 -15.34
C ALA A 68 7.06 -21.54 -13.89
N PRO A 69 7.63 -22.69 -13.51
CA PRO A 69 8.00 -22.94 -12.11
C PRO A 69 8.91 -21.82 -11.56
N CYS A 70 8.78 -21.50 -10.27
CA CYS A 70 9.71 -20.54 -9.66
C CYS A 70 11.13 -21.11 -9.69
N PRO A 71 12.17 -20.25 -9.83
CA PRO A 71 13.55 -20.69 -9.70
C PRO A 71 13.77 -21.46 -8.39
N THR A 72 14.61 -22.47 -8.41
CA THR A 72 14.93 -23.27 -7.21
C THR A 72 16.33 -23.02 -6.67
N ALA A 73 17.13 -22.19 -7.35
CA ALA A 73 18.48 -21.86 -6.94
C ALA A 73 18.47 -21.05 -5.63
N SER A 74 19.43 -21.34 -4.75
CA SER A 74 19.54 -20.75 -3.41
C SER A 74 20.99 -20.62 -2.93
N ASP A 75 21.94 -20.77 -3.85
CA ASP A 75 23.38 -20.79 -3.62
C ASP A 75 23.98 -19.38 -3.46
N THR A 76 23.31 -18.37 -4.01
CA THR A 76 23.70 -16.96 -3.89
C THR A 76 22.56 -16.11 -3.36
N ARG A 77 22.89 -14.94 -2.81
CA ARG A 77 21.88 -13.98 -2.32
C ARG A 77 20.94 -13.54 -3.44
N ALA A 78 21.47 -13.31 -4.64
CA ALA A 78 20.67 -12.97 -5.82
C ALA A 78 19.71 -14.10 -6.21
N ALA A 79 20.18 -15.35 -6.21
CA ALA A 79 19.33 -16.51 -6.49
C ALA A 79 18.21 -16.67 -5.46
N LEU A 80 18.51 -16.44 -4.17
CA LEU A 80 17.49 -16.40 -3.11
C LEU A 80 16.46 -15.30 -3.34
N VAL A 81 16.89 -14.09 -3.69
CA VAL A 81 15.97 -12.99 -4.03
C VAL A 81 15.05 -13.40 -5.17
N ASP A 82 15.57 -13.94 -6.28
CA ASP A 82 14.76 -14.32 -7.44
C ASP A 82 13.74 -15.42 -7.10
N ARG A 83 14.17 -16.46 -6.38
CA ARG A 83 13.29 -17.55 -5.92
C ARG A 83 12.19 -17.01 -5.01
N LEU A 84 12.57 -16.32 -3.92
CA LEU A 84 11.62 -15.86 -2.91
C LEU A 84 10.67 -14.81 -3.48
N SER A 85 11.16 -13.91 -4.35
CA SER A 85 10.30 -12.92 -5.04
C SER A 85 9.23 -13.60 -5.89
N CYS A 86 9.60 -14.67 -6.61
CA CYS A 86 8.65 -15.46 -7.39
C CYS A 86 7.61 -16.16 -6.50
N VAL A 87 8.06 -16.82 -5.42
CA VAL A 87 7.18 -17.56 -4.49
C VAL A 87 6.19 -16.59 -3.83
N VAL A 88 6.68 -15.52 -3.22
CA VAL A 88 5.85 -14.48 -2.57
C VAL A 88 4.91 -13.83 -3.59
N GLY A 89 5.44 -13.43 -4.74
CA GLY A 89 4.66 -12.76 -5.77
C GLY A 89 3.56 -13.63 -6.37
N ARG A 90 3.71 -14.94 -6.39
CA ARG A 90 2.64 -15.87 -6.78
C ARG A 90 1.62 -16.07 -5.69
N ALA A 91 2.08 -16.31 -4.47
CA ALA A 91 1.21 -16.53 -3.33
C ALA A 91 0.27 -15.34 -3.13
N VAL A 92 0.81 -14.11 -3.12
CA VAL A 92 0.01 -12.89 -2.97
C VAL A 92 -0.94 -12.70 -4.16
N ARG A 93 -0.47 -12.79 -5.41
CA ARG A 93 -1.35 -12.63 -6.58
C ARG A 93 -2.51 -13.64 -6.62
N SER A 94 -2.32 -14.84 -6.09
CA SER A 94 -3.36 -15.87 -6.04
C SER A 94 -4.50 -15.57 -5.06
N LEU A 95 -4.28 -14.68 -4.10
CA LEU A 95 -5.26 -14.26 -3.09
C LEU A 95 -5.91 -12.91 -3.43
N LEU A 96 -5.48 -12.26 -4.51
CA LEU A 96 -5.99 -10.95 -4.91
C LEU A 96 -6.99 -11.06 -6.07
N PRO A 97 -7.91 -10.10 -6.19
CA PRO A 97 -8.73 -9.97 -7.38
C PRO A 97 -7.87 -9.89 -8.66
N PRO A 98 -8.28 -10.53 -9.77
CA PRO A 98 -7.48 -10.58 -10.99
C PRO A 98 -7.31 -9.21 -11.67
N ASP A 99 -8.12 -8.22 -11.31
CA ASP A 99 -8.08 -6.83 -11.76
C ASP A 99 -7.33 -5.90 -10.78
N ALA A 100 -6.84 -6.42 -9.65
CA ALA A 100 -6.10 -5.63 -8.68
C ALA A 100 -4.79 -5.08 -9.29
N GLN A 101 -4.59 -3.77 -9.15
CA GLN A 101 -3.35 -3.11 -9.51
C GLN A 101 -2.36 -3.23 -8.36
N ILE A 102 -1.17 -3.76 -8.66
CA ILE A 102 -0.12 -3.97 -7.68
C ILE A 102 1.05 -3.06 -8.03
N THR A 103 1.42 -2.20 -7.10
CA THR A 103 2.55 -1.27 -7.26
C THR A 103 3.51 -1.42 -6.11
N ARG A 104 4.82 -1.33 -6.38
CA ARG A 104 5.83 -1.31 -5.33
C ARG A 104 5.62 -0.10 -4.42
N LEU A 105 5.67 -0.32 -3.11
CA LEU A 105 5.87 0.76 -2.15
C LEU A 105 7.38 1.01 -2.05
N THR A 106 7.80 2.17 -2.54
CA THR A 106 9.20 2.61 -2.54
C THR A 106 9.36 3.84 -1.67
N ILE A 107 10.59 4.07 -1.20
CA ILE A 107 10.95 5.32 -0.56
C ILE A 107 11.05 6.41 -1.64
N PRO A 108 10.73 7.69 -1.35
CA PRO A 108 10.90 8.77 -2.32
C PRO A 108 12.32 8.82 -2.92
N GLY A 109 12.41 8.85 -4.25
CA GLY A 109 13.68 8.88 -4.99
C GLY A 109 14.21 7.53 -5.45
N GLU A 110 13.63 6.42 -4.96
CA GLU A 110 13.96 5.07 -5.43
C GLU A 110 13.24 4.75 -6.74
N LYS A 111 13.96 4.15 -7.71
CA LYS A 111 13.35 3.62 -8.93
C LYS A 111 12.74 2.25 -8.59
N PRO A 112 11.42 2.05 -8.76
CA PRO A 112 10.82 0.76 -8.47
C PRO A 112 11.36 -0.33 -9.41
N PRO A 113 11.51 -1.58 -8.92
CA PRO A 113 11.81 -2.73 -9.76
C PRO A 113 10.68 -2.99 -10.76
N GLU A 114 10.99 -3.71 -11.84
CA GLU A 114 9.99 -4.09 -12.85
C GLU A 114 8.91 -5.02 -12.26
N ASP A 115 9.32 -6.00 -11.45
CA ASP A 115 8.40 -6.79 -10.64
C ASP A 115 8.20 -6.12 -9.28
N PRO A 116 6.98 -5.67 -8.92
CA PRO A 116 6.72 -5.08 -7.61
C PRO A 116 7.04 -6.03 -6.45
N PHE A 117 7.10 -7.34 -6.70
CA PHE A 117 7.45 -8.36 -5.71
C PHE A 117 8.94 -8.65 -5.56
N HIS A 118 9.82 -7.97 -6.30
CA HIS A 118 11.26 -8.14 -6.15
C HIS A 118 11.70 -7.78 -4.72
N LEU A 119 12.17 -8.76 -3.96
CA LEU A 119 12.60 -8.58 -2.58
C LEU A 119 13.91 -7.78 -2.52
N ILE A 120 14.02 -6.94 -1.50
CA ILE A 120 15.30 -6.34 -1.11
C ILE A 120 15.96 -7.30 -0.13
N ALA A 121 17.27 -7.53 -0.30
CA ALA A 121 18.07 -8.35 0.59
C ALA A 121 19.12 -7.49 1.30
N ASP A 122 18.82 -7.13 2.55
CA ASP A 122 19.74 -6.38 3.40
C ASP A 122 20.75 -7.35 4.04
N PRO A 123 22.06 -7.12 3.90
CA PRO A 123 23.06 -8.01 4.46
C PRO A 123 23.08 -7.91 5.99
N ALA A 124 22.87 -9.03 6.68
CA ALA A 124 23.14 -9.15 8.13
C ALA A 124 24.29 -10.13 8.45
N GLY A 125 24.85 -10.78 7.42
CA GLY A 125 26.01 -11.66 7.50
C GLY A 125 26.60 -11.95 6.11
N ASP A 126 27.64 -12.77 6.08
CA ASP A 126 28.39 -13.08 4.84
C ASP A 126 27.67 -14.10 3.96
N GLU A 127 26.95 -15.04 4.57
CA GLU A 127 26.23 -16.07 3.82
C GLU A 127 24.98 -15.50 3.14
N PRO A 128 24.52 -16.09 2.02
CA PRO A 128 23.28 -15.71 1.36
C PRO A 128 22.05 -15.71 2.29
N ARG A 129 21.99 -16.71 3.19
CA ARG A 129 20.88 -16.96 4.11
C ARG A 129 20.84 -16.04 5.31
N ASP A 130 21.97 -15.39 5.61
CA ASP A 130 22.05 -14.44 6.72
C ASP A 130 21.43 -13.07 6.34
N ALA A 131 20.94 -12.89 5.12
CA ALA A 131 20.29 -11.65 4.72
C ALA A 131 18.86 -11.53 5.29
N LEU A 132 18.45 -10.29 5.56
CA LEU A 132 17.07 -9.93 5.82
C LEU A 132 16.41 -9.65 4.47
N PHE A 133 15.27 -10.29 4.20
CA PHE A 133 14.53 -10.06 2.97
C PHE A 133 13.23 -9.33 3.26
N HIS A 134 12.96 -8.25 2.52
CA HIS A 134 11.74 -7.48 2.74
C HIS A 134 11.19 -6.83 1.47
N MET A 135 9.89 -6.57 1.50
CA MET A 135 9.19 -5.79 0.48
C MET A 135 7.84 -5.27 0.99
N GLY A 136 7.32 -4.27 0.30
CA GLY A 136 5.95 -3.79 0.45
C GLY A 136 5.34 -3.48 -0.90
N VAL A 137 4.07 -3.82 -1.07
CA VAL A 137 3.28 -3.47 -2.24
C VAL A 137 1.98 -2.82 -1.83
N ARG A 138 1.58 -1.81 -2.61
CA ARG A 138 0.23 -1.26 -2.59
C ARG A 138 -0.62 -2.06 -3.55
N VAL A 139 -1.80 -2.41 -3.08
CA VAL A 139 -2.84 -3.09 -3.85
C VAL A 139 -4.04 -2.16 -3.97
N THR A 140 -4.40 -1.81 -5.20
CA THR A 140 -5.55 -0.96 -5.52
C THR A 140 -6.56 -1.75 -6.34
N ASP A 141 -7.78 -1.86 -5.84
CA ASP A 141 -8.90 -2.57 -6.46
C ASP A 141 -10.20 -1.73 -6.31
N ALA A 142 -11.35 -2.31 -6.67
CA ALA A 142 -12.65 -1.65 -6.54
C ALA A 142 -13.02 -1.29 -5.08
N ARG A 143 -12.34 -1.86 -4.07
CA ARG A 143 -12.58 -1.61 -2.64
C ARG A 143 -11.70 -0.49 -2.09
N GLY A 144 -10.81 0.08 -2.90
CA GLY A 144 -9.88 1.15 -2.51
C GLY A 144 -8.43 0.70 -2.55
N SER A 145 -7.57 1.32 -1.74
CA SER A 145 -6.15 0.99 -1.67
C SER A 145 -5.76 0.49 -0.29
N GLY A 146 -4.92 -0.53 -0.26
CA GLY A 146 -4.31 -1.09 0.95
C GLY A 146 -2.92 -1.60 0.62
N SER A 147 -2.28 -2.26 1.56
CA SER A 147 -0.94 -2.80 1.34
C SER A 147 -0.77 -4.21 1.86
N VAL A 148 0.28 -4.85 1.35
CA VAL A 148 0.80 -6.16 1.76
C VAL A 148 2.30 -6.03 1.83
N TYR A 149 2.89 -6.56 2.90
CA TYR A 149 4.31 -6.56 3.11
C TYR A 149 4.76 -7.96 3.53
N VAL A 150 6.05 -8.23 3.31
CA VAL A 150 6.72 -9.39 3.89
C VAL A 150 8.06 -8.95 4.48
N LEU A 151 8.41 -9.61 5.59
CA LEU A 151 9.70 -9.55 6.23
C LEU A 151 10.14 -10.97 6.54
N MET A 152 11.34 -11.34 6.11
CA MET A 152 11.96 -12.63 6.37
C MET A 152 13.31 -12.36 7.02
N VAL A 153 13.51 -12.91 8.22
CA VAL A 153 14.74 -12.72 9.00
C VAL A 153 15.33 -14.08 9.39
N PRO A 154 16.65 -14.26 9.26
CA PRO A 154 17.30 -15.46 9.80
C PRO A 154 17.16 -15.47 11.32
N SER A 155 16.85 -16.62 11.90
CA SER A 155 16.74 -16.75 13.35
C SER A 155 17.07 -18.17 13.79
N ARG A 156 18.20 -18.32 14.49
CA ARG A 156 18.61 -19.59 15.10
C ARG A 156 17.93 -19.86 16.45
N ASN A 157 17.21 -18.89 16.99
CA ASN A 157 16.52 -18.92 18.29
C ASN A 157 15.18 -18.20 18.15
N SER A 158 14.24 -18.83 17.44
CA SER A 158 13.03 -18.18 16.95
C SER A 158 11.91 -18.21 17.99
N GLY A 159 11.89 -17.23 18.90
CA GLY A 159 10.63 -16.71 19.40
C GLY A 159 10.04 -15.78 18.35
N GLY A 160 8.80 -16.01 17.91
CA GLY A 160 8.06 -15.00 17.16
C GLY A 160 7.77 -13.78 18.04
N PRO A 161 7.29 -12.66 17.47
CA PRO A 161 6.88 -11.52 18.27
C PRO A 161 5.85 -11.97 19.32
N PRO A 162 6.02 -11.62 20.60
CA PRO A 162 5.06 -11.99 21.63
C PRO A 162 3.71 -11.33 21.35
N CYS A 163 2.63 -12.00 21.77
CA CYS A 163 1.26 -11.46 21.75
C CYS A 163 1.06 -10.39 22.85
N GLU A 164 1.88 -9.34 22.84
CA GLU A 164 1.92 -8.33 23.90
C GLU A 164 2.08 -6.91 23.33
N GLU A 165 1.79 -6.71 22.05
CA GLU A 165 1.87 -5.38 21.46
C GLU A 165 0.66 -4.53 21.89
N PRO A 166 0.86 -3.27 22.32
CA PRO A 166 -0.24 -2.41 22.81
C PRO A 166 -1.39 -2.22 21.81
N GLU A 167 -1.10 -2.36 20.52
CA GLU A 167 -2.03 -2.17 19.41
C GLU A 167 -2.78 -3.47 19.05
N GLU A 168 -2.45 -4.60 19.67
CA GLU A 168 -3.09 -5.89 19.38
C GLU A 168 -4.49 -5.97 19.96
N ILE A 169 -5.48 -6.07 19.07
CA ILE A 169 -6.88 -6.33 19.44
C ILE A 169 -7.21 -7.83 19.43
N LEU A 170 -6.41 -8.62 18.72
CA LEU A 170 -6.49 -10.07 18.67
C LEU A 170 -5.09 -10.61 18.49
N CYS A 171 -4.71 -11.61 19.29
CA CYS A 171 -3.52 -12.40 19.04
C CYS A 171 -3.77 -13.87 19.40
N ARG A 172 -3.29 -14.78 18.55
CA ARG A 172 -3.35 -16.22 18.80
C ARG A 172 -2.10 -16.90 18.27
N THR A 173 -1.73 -18.00 18.93
CA THR A 173 -0.66 -18.87 18.47
C THR A 173 -1.21 -20.20 17.98
N GLU A 174 -0.55 -20.78 16.98
CA GLU A 174 -0.94 -22.05 16.37
C GLU A 174 0.31 -22.89 16.05
N PRO A 175 0.46 -24.11 16.60
CA PRO A 175 1.53 -25.00 16.19
C PRO A 175 1.25 -25.57 14.79
N THR A 176 2.29 -25.66 13.97
CA THR A 176 2.21 -26.23 12.62
C THR A 176 3.39 -27.18 12.36
N PRO A 177 3.34 -28.01 11.31
CA PRO A 177 4.49 -28.85 10.94
C PRO A 177 5.77 -28.05 10.61
N GLN A 178 5.63 -26.79 10.19
CA GLN A 178 6.76 -25.93 9.81
C GLN A 178 7.35 -25.17 11.00
N GLY A 179 6.60 -25.03 12.09
CA GLY A 179 6.97 -24.20 13.22
C GLY A 179 5.77 -23.62 13.97
N LEU A 180 6.01 -22.59 14.76
CA LEU A 180 4.96 -21.90 15.53
C LEU A 180 4.48 -20.68 14.73
N LEU A 181 3.15 -20.54 14.57
CA LEU A 181 2.52 -19.36 13.99
C LEU A 181 2.02 -18.43 15.09
N TRP A 182 2.15 -17.14 14.87
CA TRP A 182 1.44 -16.07 15.58
C TRP A 182 0.57 -15.36 14.57
N LEU A 183 -0.72 -15.23 14.86
CA LEU A 183 -1.65 -14.45 14.08
C LEU A 183 -2.18 -13.33 14.95
N SER A 184 -2.06 -12.09 14.46
CA SER A 184 -2.60 -10.95 15.17
C SER A 184 -3.35 -9.98 14.27
N THR A 185 -4.29 -9.26 14.88
CA THR A 185 -4.87 -8.07 14.30
C THR A 185 -4.46 -6.90 15.18
N LEU A 186 -3.88 -5.89 14.56
CA LEU A 186 -3.45 -4.66 15.21
C LEU A 186 -4.34 -3.49 14.77
N GLN A 187 -4.57 -2.57 15.68
CA GLN A 187 -5.24 -1.30 15.41
C GLN A 187 -4.34 -0.15 15.86
N SER A 188 -3.74 0.56 14.91
CA SER A 188 -2.95 1.76 15.16
C SER A 188 -3.68 2.98 14.60
N GLY A 189 -4.27 3.78 15.48
CA GLY A 189 -5.20 4.84 15.09
C GLY A 189 -6.40 4.27 14.30
N ASP A 190 -6.58 4.76 13.07
CA ASP A 190 -7.65 4.31 12.17
C ASP A 190 -7.26 3.12 11.28
N ILE A 191 -6.01 2.68 11.35
CA ILE A 191 -5.48 1.60 10.50
C ILE A 191 -5.67 0.26 11.17
N LEU A 192 -6.26 -0.67 10.42
CA LEU A 192 -6.32 -2.08 10.79
C LEU A 192 -5.24 -2.86 10.06
N THR A 193 -4.50 -3.69 10.78
CA THR A 193 -3.46 -4.56 10.21
C THR A 193 -3.70 -6.00 10.60
N HIS A 194 -3.79 -6.90 9.63
CA HIS A 194 -3.70 -8.34 9.85
C HIS A 194 -2.27 -8.80 9.66
N ARG A 195 -1.73 -9.50 10.65
CA ARG A 195 -0.34 -9.93 10.70
C ARG A 195 -0.25 -11.42 10.97
N VAL A 196 0.76 -12.05 10.38
CA VAL A 196 1.23 -13.38 10.76
C VAL A 196 2.74 -13.37 10.89
N ALA A 197 3.25 -14.17 11.83
CA ALA A 197 4.64 -14.57 11.89
C ALA A 197 4.72 -16.09 11.99
N LEU A 198 5.60 -16.72 11.22
CA LEU A 198 5.96 -18.13 11.32
C LEU A 198 7.41 -18.21 11.81
N ALA A 199 7.62 -18.73 13.01
CA ALA A 199 8.95 -19.08 13.49
C ALA A 199 9.26 -20.52 13.11
N THR A 200 10.26 -20.70 12.24
CA THR A 200 10.86 -21.97 11.88
C THR A 200 12.22 -22.11 12.60
N PRO A 201 12.83 -23.31 12.61
CA PRO A 201 14.17 -23.47 13.20
C PRO A 201 15.28 -22.59 12.59
N GLU A 202 15.09 -22.12 11.35
CA GLU A 202 16.12 -21.39 10.60
C GLU A 202 15.80 -19.90 10.42
N ALA A 203 14.52 -19.53 10.41
CA ALA A 203 14.05 -18.18 10.08
C ALA A 203 12.70 -17.83 10.71
N VAL A 204 12.42 -16.52 10.79
CA VAL A 204 11.08 -15.99 11.03
C VAL A 204 10.56 -15.34 9.75
N VAL A 205 9.40 -15.79 9.28
CA VAL A 205 8.71 -15.27 8.09
C VAL A 205 7.47 -14.52 8.55
N GLN A 206 7.35 -13.25 8.20
CA GLN A 206 6.25 -12.40 8.60
C GLN A 206 5.55 -11.81 7.39
N PHE A 207 4.23 -11.82 7.41
CA PHE A 207 3.40 -11.07 6.46
C PHE A 207 2.48 -10.16 7.24
N TRP A 208 2.23 -8.98 6.67
CA TRP A 208 1.16 -8.11 7.16
C TRP A 208 0.42 -7.47 6.01
N SER A 209 -0.87 -7.28 6.22
CA SER A 209 -1.77 -6.58 5.32
C SER A 209 -2.54 -5.53 6.09
N ASN A 210 -2.67 -4.33 5.54
CA ASN A 210 -3.42 -3.27 6.17
C ASN A 210 -4.37 -2.55 5.18
N ASP A 211 -5.18 -1.66 5.74
CA ASP A 211 -6.20 -0.86 5.03
C ASP A 211 -5.69 0.51 4.54
N SER A 212 -4.36 0.70 4.46
CA SER A 212 -3.70 1.87 3.87
C SER A 212 -2.78 1.47 2.71
N GLY A 213 -2.92 2.16 1.57
CA GLY A 213 -2.03 1.98 0.41
C GLY A 213 -0.78 2.87 0.46
N VAL A 214 -0.47 3.47 1.60
CA VAL A 214 0.66 4.39 1.75
C VAL A 214 1.76 3.72 2.57
N LEU A 215 3.01 3.99 2.19
CA LEU A 215 4.18 3.54 2.95
C LEU A 215 4.18 4.24 4.32
N GLU A 216 4.41 3.47 5.37
CA GLU A 216 4.58 4.02 6.72
C GLU A 216 5.81 4.93 6.79
N GLN A 217 5.64 6.09 7.42
CA GLN A 217 6.71 7.05 7.66
C GLN A 217 6.63 7.51 9.11
N ALA A 218 7.77 7.51 9.80
CA ALA A 218 7.85 7.90 11.19
C ALA A 218 7.27 9.31 11.41
N GLY A 219 6.30 9.42 12.32
CA GLY A 219 5.65 10.69 12.65
C GLY A 219 4.58 11.15 11.65
N VAL A 220 4.26 10.36 10.62
CA VAL A 220 3.22 10.69 9.63
C VAL A 220 2.03 9.72 9.81
N PRO A 221 0.83 10.23 10.15
CA PRO A 221 -0.37 9.41 10.21
C PRO A 221 -0.66 8.77 8.84
N LEU A 222 -0.96 7.48 8.84
CA LEU A 222 -1.37 6.75 7.65
C LEU A 222 -2.87 7.00 7.37
N PRO A 223 -3.24 7.50 6.18
CA PRO A 223 -4.65 7.65 5.84
C PRO A 223 -5.27 6.27 5.56
N LYS A 224 -6.39 5.98 6.21
CA LYS A 224 -7.23 4.83 5.88
C LYS A 224 -7.81 5.01 4.47
N GLN A 225 -7.70 3.98 3.62
CA GLN A 225 -8.08 4.04 2.20
C GLN A 225 -9.03 2.92 1.76
N ARG A 226 -9.36 1.99 2.66
CA ARG A 226 -10.40 0.97 2.52
C ARG A 226 -10.96 0.62 3.89
N THR A 227 -12.10 -0.07 3.98
CA THR A 227 -12.73 -0.39 5.27
C THR A 227 -12.05 -1.53 6.02
N GLU A 228 -11.48 -2.48 5.30
CA GLU A 228 -10.83 -3.70 5.79
C GLU A 228 -9.44 -3.84 5.16
N PRO A 229 -8.49 -4.58 5.77
CA PRO A 229 -7.19 -4.85 5.17
C PRO A 229 -7.27 -5.52 3.79
N THR A 230 -6.20 -5.42 3.00
CA THR A 230 -6.15 -6.04 1.65
C THR A 230 -6.45 -7.53 1.67
N LEU A 231 -5.85 -8.23 2.63
CA LEU A 231 -5.99 -9.66 2.85
C LEU A 231 -6.56 -9.89 4.24
N THR A 232 -7.51 -10.81 4.34
CA THR A 232 -8.06 -11.28 5.61
C THR A 232 -7.00 -11.96 6.47
N LEU A 233 -7.24 -12.10 7.77
CA LEU A 233 -6.33 -12.82 8.67
C LEU A 233 -6.08 -14.28 8.23
N ALA A 234 -7.08 -14.93 7.61
CA ALA A 234 -6.95 -16.29 7.08
C ALA A 234 -6.05 -16.35 5.83
N GLU A 235 -6.15 -15.36 4.95
CA GLU A 235 -5.31 -15.24 3.75
C GLU A 235 -3.86 -14.91 4.13
N VAL A 236 -3.66 -14.02 5.11
CA VAL A 236 -2.33 -13.72 5.64
C VAL A 236 -1.71 -14.98 6.27
N ARG A 237 -2.48 -15.78 7.03
CA ARG A 237 -2.05 -17.11 7.51
C ARG A 237 -1.61 -18.03 6.37
N GLN A 238 -2.37 -18.08 5.28
CA GLN A 238 -2.05 -18.92 4.13
C GLN A 238 -0.73 -18.50 3.48
N LEU A 239 -0.43 -17.19 3.42
CA LEU A 239 0.85 -16.70 2.90
C LEU A 239 2.04 -17.25 3.69
N ALA A 240 2.01 -17.17 5.02
CA ALA A 240 3.10 -17.68 5.86
C ALA A 240 3.35 -19.19 5.71
N LEU A 241 2.32 -19.96 5.35
CA LEU A 241 2.40 -21.41 5.14
C LEU A 241 2.74 -21.80 3.69
N THR A 242 3.03 -20.82 2.83
CA THR A 242 3.38 -21.08 1.42
C THR A 242 4.66 -21.91 1.35
N PRO A 243 4.65 -23.05 0.64
CA PRO A 243 5.87 -23.84 0.43
C PRO A 243 6.95 -23.05 -0.30
N GLY A 244 8.22 -23.24 0.08
CA GLY A 244 9.36 -22.60 -0.56
C GLY A 244 9.71 -21.21 -0.02
N LEU A 245 9.18 -20.83 1.15
CA LEU A 245 9.57 -19.62 1.90
C LEU A 245 10.74 -19.87 2.86
N ASP A 246 11.14 -21.12 3.07
CA ASP A 246 12.38 -21.50 3.76
C ASP A 246 13.60 -21.01 2.96
N PHE A 247 14.65 -20.54 3.63
CA PHE A 247 15.88 -20.05 2.99
C PHE A 247 17.13 -20.36 3.77
#